data_AF-A0A1F6MRM8-F1
#
_entry.id   AF-A0A1F6MRM8-F1
#
_cell.length_a   1.000
_cell.length_b   1.000
_cell.length_c   1.000
_cell.angle_alpha   90.00
_cell.angle_beta   90.00
_cell.angle_gamma   90.00
#
_symmetry.space_group_name_H-M   'P 1'
#
loop_
_entity.id
_entity.type
_entity.pdbx_description
1 polymer ?
#
loop_
_entity_poly.entity_id
_entity_poly.type
_entity_poly.pdbx_seq_one_letter_code
_entity_poly.pdbx_strand_id
1 'polypeptide(L)'
;MKSAIITLKTDPIVKTKAQKVAADLGFSLSAVLNGFLVEFIHKKEIHFGDRAEEPSEHLKEMIRESEEDYKNGWVSPAFDNAGDAVDWLDNPNRKYVRDFQPDVSEKN
;
A
#
# COMPACT_ATOMS: atom_id res chain seq x y z
N MET A 1 -12.17 25.95 21.51
CA MET A 1 -10.88 25.60 20.89
C MET A 1 -10.07 26.87 20.65
N LYS A 2 -8.76 26.84 20.87
CA LYS A 2 -7.88 27.92 20.40
C LYS A 2 -7.62 27.69 18.92
N SER A 3 -8.01 28.64 18.07
CA SER A 3 -7.76 28.61 16.63
C SER A 3 -6.75 29.69 16.26
N ALA A 4 -5.86 29.39 15.32
CA ALA A 4 -4.97 30.37 14.71
C ALA A 4 -5.45 30.70 13.29
N ILE A 5 -5.16 31.91 12.82
CA ILE A 5 -5.49 32.35 11.47
C ILE A 5 -4.24 32.21 10.60
N ILE A 6 -4.39 31.54 9.44
CA ILE A 6 -3.37 31.46 8.40
C ILE A 6 -3.83 32.30 7.21
N THR A 7 -3.07 33.35 6.89
CA THR A 7 -3.30 34.19 5.71
C THR A 7 -2.27 33.85 4.64
N LEU A 8 -2.74 33.37 3.48
CA LEU A 8 -1.90 33.01 2.35
C LEU A 8 -2.26 33.87 1.13
N LYS A 9 -1.25 34.51 0.54
CA LYS A 9 -1.38 35.13 -0.79
C LYS A 9 -1.13 34.07 -1.86
N THR A 10 -2.00 34.00 -2.84
CA THR A 10 -1.89 33.08 -3.98
C THR A 10 -2.59 33.68 -5.19
N ASP A 11 -2.37 33.07 -6.35
CA ASP A 11 -3.03 33.45 -7.58
C ASP A 11 -4.57 33.24 -7.48
N PRO A 12 -5.41 34.22 -7.87
CA PRO A 12 -6.87 34.11 -7.77
C PRO A 12 -7.47 32.94 -8.58
N ILE A 13 -6.88 32.63 -9.74
CA ILE A 13 -7.30 31.52 -10.60
C ILE A 13 -6.97 30.19 -9.91
N VAL A 14 -5.76 30.07 -9.34
CA VAL A 14 -5.36 28.88 -8.56
C VAL A 14 -6.31 28.66 -7.38
N LYS A 15 -6.61 29.71 -6.61
CA LYS A 15 -7.57 29.63 -5.49
C LYS A 15 -8.93 29.14 -5.95
N THR A 16 -9.46 29.72 -7.02
CA THR A 16 -10.80 29.38 -7.54
C THR A 16 -10.85 27.93 -8.01
N LYS A 17 -9.81 27.47 -8.74
CA LYS A 17 -9.71 26.07 -9.18
C LYS A 17 -9.61 25.10 -8.00
N ALA A 18 -8.76 25.40 -7.01
CA ALA A 18 -8.62 24.57 -5.82
C ALA A 18 -9.92 24.49 -5.01
N GLN A 19 -10.67 25.60 -4.90
CA GLN A 19 -11.99 25.61 -4.25
C GLN A 19 -12.99 24.71 -4.99
N LYS A 20 -13.01 24.75 -6.33
CA LYS A 20 -13.88 23.90 -7.13
C LYS A 20 -13.55 22.41 -6.91
N VAL A 21 -12.28 22.04 -7.00
CA VAL A 21 -11.85 20.64 -6.79
C VAL A 21 -12.22 20.16 -5.38
N ALA A 22 -11.99 20.97 -4.34
CA ALA A 22 -12.38 20.62 -2.99
C ALA A 22 -13.90 20.40 -2.87
N ALA A 23 -14.70 21.28 -3.48
CA ALA A 23 -16.16 21.19 -3.46
C ALA A 23 -16.68 19.96 -4.23
N ASP A 24 -16.10 19.64 -5.38
CA ASP A 24 -16.43 18.46 -6.17
C ASP A 24 -16.16 17.16 -5.36
N LEU A 25 -15.20 17.19 -4.42
CA LEU A 25 -14.89 16.11 -3.48
C LEU A 25 -15.69 16.18 -2.16
N GLY A 26 -16.59 17.15 -1.98
CA GLY A 26 -17.41 17.31 -0.78
C GLY A 26 -16.72 18.01 0.40
N PHE A 27 -15.60 18.70 0.16
CA PHE A 27 -14.83 19.40 1.19
C PHE A 27 -14.80 20.93 0.97
N SER A 28 -14.61 21.67 2.06
CA SER A 28 -14.20 23.07 1.97
C SER A 28 -12.69 23.17 1.72
N LEU A 29 -12.23 24.22 1.03
CA LEU A 29 -10.80 24.45 0.86
C LEU A 29 -10.05 24.55 2.20
N SER A 30 -10.67 25.12 3.24
CA SER A 30 -10.09 25.19 4.58
C SER A 30 -9.93 23.82 5.22
N ALA A 31 -10.87 22.89 5.01
CA ALA A 31 -10.74 21.53 5.50
C ALA A 31 -9.59 20.79 4.83
N VAL A 32 -9.44 20.96 3.51
CA VAL A 32 -8.32 20.38 2.73
C VAL A 32 -6.98 20.93 3.25
N LEU A 33 -6.85 22.25 3.42
CA LEU A 33 -5.61 22.86 3.91
C LEU A 33 -5.26 22.39 5.34
N ASN A 34 -6.24 22.27 6.23
CA ASN A 34 -6.00 21.73 7.56
C ASN A 34 -5.57 20.25 7.51
N GLY A 35 -6.17 19.45 6.63
CA GLY A 35 -5.75 18.06 6.39
C GLY A 35 -4.30 17.98 5.93
N PHE A 36 -3.91 18.81 4.96
CA PHE A 36 -2.52 18.90 4.48
C PHE A 36 -1.53 19.27 5.59
N LEU A 37 -1.89 20.18 6.50
CA LEU A 37 -1.03 20.53 7.64
C LEU A 37 -0.83 19.35 8.60
N VAL A 38 -1.90 18.60 8.89
CA VAL A 38 -1.81 17.41 9.73
C VAL A 38 -0.96 16.33 9.07
N GLU A 39 -1.17 16.09 7.77
CA GLU A 39 -0.38 15.14 7.00
C GLU A 39 1.10 15.53 6.96
N PHE A 40 1.40 16.80 6.70
CA PHE A 40 2.76 17.33 6.69
C PHE A 40 3.47 17.11 8.04
N ILE A 41 2.78 17.32 9.16
CA ILE A 41 3.32 17.07 10.51
C ILE A 41 3.62 15.59 10.72
N HIS A 42 2.71 14.71 10.31
CA HIS A 42 2.85 13.27 10.53
C HIS A 42 3.91 12.64 9.65
N LYS A 43 3.90 12.95 8.35
CA LYS A 43 4.81 12.33 7.38
C LYS A 43 6.18 13.02 7.32
N LYS A 44 6.28 14.28 7.75
CA LYS A 44 7.50 15.11 7.67
C LYS A 44 8.11 15.18 6.27
N GLU A 45 7.27 15.04 5.26
CA GLU A 45 7.63 15.07 3.84
C GLU A 45 6.56 15.86 3.07
N ILE A 46 6.92 16.37 1.89
CA ILE A 46 5.99 17.04 0.99
C ILE A 46 6.04 16.32 -0.35
N HIS A 47 4.88 15.84 -0.81
CA HIS A 47 4.75 15.19 -2.12
C HIS A 47 4.31 16.22 -3.16
N PHE A 48 5.18 16.48 -4.13
CA PHE A 48 4.84 17.26 -5.33
C PHE A 48 4.87 16.32 -6.54
N GLY A 49 3.73 15.72 -6.89
CA GLY A 49 3.66 14.86 -8.07
C GLY A 49 2.24 14.43 -8.44
N ASP A 50 1.99 14.38 -9.75
CA ASP A 50 0.89 13.64 -10.38
C ASP A 50 1.41 12.25 -10.80
N ARG A 51 1.91 11.48 -9.83
CA ARG A 51 2.39 10.13 -10.11
C ARG A 51 1.22 9.19 -9.89
N ALA A 52 0.59 8.77 -10.98
CA ALA A 52 0.09 7.40 -11.03
C ALA A 52 1.23 6.52 -10.49
N GLU A 53 1.01 5.90 -9.33
CA GLU A 53 1.96 4.98 -8.72
C GLU A 53 1.98 3.70 -9.55
N GLU A 54 2.60 3.79 -10.73
CA GLU A 54 2.84 2.65 -11.59
C GLU A 54 3.85 1.73 -10.88
N PRO A 55 3.52 0.45 -10.65
CA PRO A 55 4.45 -0.52 -10.09
C PRO A 55 5.77 -0.50 -10.87
N SER A 56 6.89 -0.52 -10.15
CA SER A 56 8.20 -0.67 -10.80
C SER A 56 8.26 -1.99 -11.56
N GLU A 57 9.09 -2.09 -12.59
CA GLU A 57 9.28 -3.36 -13.31
C GLU A 57 9.72 -4.49 -12.37
N HIS A 58 10.49 -4.16 -11.32
CA HIS A 58 10.85 -5.11 -10.27
C HIS A 58 9.63 -5.61 -9.50
N LEU A 59 8.71 -4.72 -9.10
CA LEU A 59 7.50 -5.11 -8.40
C LEU A 59 6.57 -5.95 -9.30
N LYS A 60 6.45 -5.60 -10.59
CA LYS A 60 5.69 -6.41 -11.55
C LYS A 60 6.24 -7.82 -11.68
N GLU A 61 7.56 -7.96 -11.70
CA GLU A 61 8.20 -9.27 -11.80
C GLU A 61 8.01 -10.12 -10.54
N MET A 62 8.16 -9.52 -9.35
CA MET A 62 7.89 -10.23 -8.09
C MET A 62 6.43 -10.72 -8.00
N ILE A 63 5.47 -9.95 -8.53
CA ILE A 63 4.07 -10.38 -8.58
C ILE A 63 3.91 -11.61 -9.50
N ARG A 64 4.55 -11.63 -10.67
CA ARG A 64 4.52 -12.78 -11.59
C ARG A 64 5.11 -14.03 -10.95
N GLU A 65 6.29 -13.90 -10.34
CA GLU A 65 6.95 -14.99 -9.61
C GLU A 65 6.03 -15.54 -8.50
N SER A 66 5.42 -14.65 -7.71
CA SER A 66 4.48 -15.05 -6.66
C SER A 66 3.25 -15.80 -7.21
N GLU A 67 2.73 -15.44 -8.39
CA GLU A 67 1.61 -16.16 -9.01
C GLU A 67 2.01 -17.57 -9.47
N GLU A 68 3.23 -17.74 -9.98
CA GLU A 68 3.77 -19.04 -10.37
C GLU A 68 4.03 -19.91 -9.14
N ASP A 69 4.58 -19.34 -8.08
CA ASP A 69 4.79 -20.01 -6.80
C ASP A 69 3.49 -20.52 -6.19
N TYR A 70 2.44 -19.70 -6.24
CA TYR A 70 1.10 -20.09 -5.80
C TYR A 70 0.57 -21.31 -6.57
N LYS A 71 0.67 -21.30 -7.91
CA LYS A 71 0.21 -22.42 -8.75
C LYS A 71 0.99 -23.71 -8.50
N ASN A 72 2.28 -23.59 -8.22
CA ASN A 72 3.18 -24.72 -8.01
C ASN A 72 3.23 -25.20 -6.56
N GLY A 73 2.50 -24.56 -5.65
CA GLY A 73 2.49 -24.91 -4.23
C GLY A 73 3.77 -24.53 -3.49
N TRP A 74 4.56 -23.59 -4.02
CA TRP A 74 5.69 -22.93 -3.35
C TRP A 74 5.22 -21.85 -2.36
N VAL A 75 4.11 -22.12 -1.69
CA VAL A 75 3.51 -21.24 -0.69
C VAL A 75 3.60 -21.85 0.69
N SER A 76 3.52 -21.00 1.71
CA SER A 76 3.42 -21.47 3.08
C SER A 76 2.21 -22.39 3.26
N PRO A 77 2.25 -23.34 4.19
CA PRO A 77 1.05 -24.05 4.60
C PRO A 77 0.02 -23.07 5.17
N ALA A 78 -1.22 -23.53 5.30
CA ALA A 78 -2.23 -22.80 6.06
C ALA A 78 -1.93 -22.93 7.56
N PHE A 79 -2.14 -21.85 8.30
CA PHE A 79 -1.90 -21.80 9.74
C PHE A 79 -3.20 -21.44 10.48
N ASP A 80 -3.46 -22.12 11.59
CA ASP A 80 -4.62 -21.84 12.45
C ASP A 80 -4.29 -20.83 13.55
N ASN A 81 -3.02 -20.46 13.72
CA ASN A 81 -2.57 -19.46 14.68
C ASN A 81 -1.31 -18.72 14.19
N ALA A 82 -1.07 -17.55 14.78
CA ALA A 82 0.06 -16.69 14.41
C ALA A 82 1.42 -17.26 14.83
N GLY A 83 1.48 -18.07 15.90
CA GLY A 83 2.73 -18.67 16.38
C GLY A 83 3.33 -19.59 15.33
N ASP A 84 2.53 -20.54 14.83
CA ASP A 84 2.97 -21.49 13.81
C ASP A 84 3.41 -20.79 12.50
N ALA A 85 2.75 -19.68 12.14
CA ALA A 85 3.12 -18.89 10.98
C ALA A 85 4.50 -18.23 11.15
N VAL A 86 4.78 -17.67 12.33
CA VAL A 86 6.08 -17.07 12.65
C VAL A 86 7.17 -18.14 12.72
N ASP A 87 6.90 -19.26 13.37
CA ASP A 87 7.84 -20.38 13.47
C ASP A 87 8.21 -20.93 12.08
N TRP A 88 7.26 -20.96 11.14
CA TRP A 88 7.53 -21.32 9.74
C TRP A 88 8.40 -20.28 9.02
N LEU A 89 8.16 -18.99 9.23
CA LEU A 89 8.94 -17.90 8.64
C LEU A 89 10.41 -17.92 9.11
N ASP A 90 10.62 -18.17 10.40
CA ASP A 90 11.94 -18.18 11.03
C ASP A 90 12.71 -19.49 10.80
N ASN A 91 12.05 -20.53 10.25
CA ASN A 91 12.69 -21.81 9.99
C ASN A 91 13.53 -21.78 8.69
N PRO A 92 14.87 -21.99 8.78
CA PRO A 92 15.74 -22.02 7.60
C PRO A 92 15.47 -23.23 6.68
N ASN A 93 14.83 -24.28 7.21
CA ASN A 93 14.45 -25.50 6.49
C ASN A 93 12.92 -25.62 6.36
N ARG A 94 12.21 -24.49 6.30
CA ARG A 94 10.76 -24.45 6.13
C ARG A 94 10.31 -25.25 4.91
N LYS A 95 9.15 -25.88 5.03
CA LYS A 95 8.54 -26.73 4.01
C LYS A 95 7.33 -26.05 3.39
N TYR A 96 7.20 -26.17 2.08
CA TYR A 96 6.11 -25.56 1.31
C TYR A 96 4.98 -26.56 1.10
N VAL A 97 3.78 -26.08 0.74
CA VAL A 97 2.60 -26.95 0.50
C VAL A 97 2.93 -28.14 -0.41
N ARG A 98 3.72 -27.91 -1.45
CA ARG A 98 4.18 -28.96 -2.38
C ARG A 98 4.95 -30.09 -1.68
N ASP A 99 5.75 -29.80 -0.66
CA ASP A 99 6.58 -30.79 0.04
C ASP A 99 5.74 -31.79 0.86
N PHE A 100 4.45 -31.50 1.04
CA PHE A 100 3.50 -32.36 1.76
C PHE A 100 2.62 -33.19 0.82
N GLN A 101 2.75 -33.04 -0.51
CA GLN A 101 1.96 -33.81 -1.48
C GLN A 101 2.67 -35.15 -1.79
N PRO A 102 1.95 -36.30 -1.76
CA PRO A 102 2.53 -37.58 -2.15
C PRO A 102 2.86 -37.59 -3.65
N ASP A 103 4.01 -38.16 -3.99
CA ASP A 103 4.50 -38.27 -5.37
C ASP A 103 3.47 -39.00 -6.25
N VAL A 104 2.84 -38.27 -7.17
CA VAL A 104 1.83 -38.82 -8.08
C VAL A 104 2.48 -39.56 -9.27
N SER A 105 3.81 -39.69 -9.30
CA SER A 105 4.54 -40.39 -10.37
C SER A 105 4.58 -41.93 -10.25
N GLU A 106 4.11 -42.52 -9.15
CA GLU A 106 4.03 -43.99 -8.99
C GLU A 106 2.70 -44.61 -9.46
N LYS A 107 1.78 -43.84 -10.06
CA LYS A 107 0.58 -44.39 -10.71
C LYS A 107 0.57 -44.06 -12.19
N ASN A 108 1.33 -44.84 -12.97
CA ASN A 108 0.93 -45.39 -14.28
C ASN A 108 1.99 -46.39 -14.78
#